data_AF-A0AB36I717-F1
#
_entry.id   AF-A0AB36I717-F1
#
_cell.length_a   1.000
_cell.length_b   1.000
_cell.length_c   1.000
_cell.angle_alpha   90.00
_cell.angle_beta   90.00
_cell.angle_gamma   90.00
#
_symmetry.space_group_name_H-M   'P 1'
#
loop_
_entity.id
_entity.type
_entity.pdbx_description
1 polymer ?
#
loop_
_entity_poly.entity_id
_entity_poly.type
_entity_poly.pdbx_seq_one_letter_code
_entity_poly.pdbx_strand_id
1 'polypeptide(L)'
;MTSYNQLSTYKQEDYLEIEILKYLQKVHQPVTRPQMINYLITNVENIPNDALKIVISKKTRRPYQPFKNRVSFALTSLYKAKLIKRPSRGITELSKLGKNVNPNNTKYIHDLVMKGWKI
;
A
#
# COMPACT_ATOMS: atom_id res chain seq x y z
N MET A 1 -8.76 19.08 -1.54
CA MET A 1 -8.05 17.79 -1.30
C MET A 1 -6.63 17.93 -1.82
N THR A 2 -5.64 17.46 -1.06
CA THR A 2 -4.24 17.46 -1.48
C THR A 2 -4.00 16.24 -2.37
N SER A 3 -3.44 16.43 -3.57
CA SER A 3 -3.16 15.34 -4.52
C SER A 3 -2.15 14.36 -3.93
N TYR A 4 -2.23 13.06 -4.26
CA TYR A 4 -1.28 12.03 -3.79
C TYR A 4 0.18 12.42 -4.02
N ASN A 5 0.48 13.08 -5.15
CA ASN A 5 1.84 13.53 -5.48
C ASN A 5 2.35 14.68 -4.62
N GLN A 6 1.47 15.41 -3.94
CA GLN A 6 1.81 16.51 -3.03
C GLN A 6 2.06 16.00 -1.60
N LEU A 7 1.72 14.75 -1.30
CA LEU A 7 1.98 14.14 -0.01
C LEU A 7 3.47 13.82 0.17
N SER A 8 3.96 13.91 1.41
CA SER A 8 5.27 13.37 1.76
C SER A 8 5.30 11.85 1.51
N THR A 9 6.49 11.29 1.32
CA THR A 9 6.67 9.84 1.12
C THR A 9 5.96 9.00 2.18
N TYR A 10 6.09 9.36 3.46
CA TYR A 10 5.42 8.64 4.54
C TYR A 10 3.90 8.75 4.46
N LYS A 11 3.39 9.92 4.07
CA LYS A 11 1.94 10.12 3.90
C LYS A 11 1.37 9.41 2.68
N GLN A 12 2.16 9.24 1.62
CA GLN A 12 1.81 8.39 0.49
C GLN A 12 1.70 6.93 0.91
N GLU A 13 2.63 6.45 1.75
CA GLU A 13 2.60 5.09 2.28
C GLU A 13 1.39 4.88 3.20
N ASP A 14 1.19 5.75 4.21
CA ASP A 14 0.00 5.73 5.07
C ASP A 14 -1.28 5.67 4.22
N TYR A 15 -1.38 6.50 3.17
CA TYR A 15 -2.54 6.54 2.29
C TYR A 15 -2.75 5.22 1.54
N LEU A 16 -1.69 4.66 0.94
CA LEU A 16 -1.75 3.38 0.23
C LEU A 16 -2.09 2.22 1.15
N GLU A 17 -1.61 2.22 2.39
CA GLU A 17 -1.93 1.19 3.39
C GLU A 17 -3.44 1.10 3.62
N ILE A 18 -4.11 2.25 3.75
CA ILE A 18 -5.56 2.31 3.92
C ILE A 18 -6.30 1.81 2.67
N GLU A 19 -5.92 2.30 1.48
CA GLU A 19 -6.59 1.90 0.23
C GLU A 19 -6.39 0.42 -0.10
N ILE A 20 -5.23 -0.15 0.22
CA ILE A 20 -4.96 -1.59 0.10
C ILE A 20 -5.86 -2.40 1.05
N LEU A 21 -6.01 -1.96 2.30
CA LEU A 21 -6.89 -2.65 3.26
C LEU A 21 -8.35 -2.61 2.81
N LYS A 22 -8.85 -1.45 2.39
CA LYS A 22 -10.20 -1.31 1.83
C LYS A 22 -10.41 -2.23 0.64
N TYR A 23 -9.44 -2.29 -0.28
CA TYR A 23 -9.53 -3.16 -1.44
C TYR A 23 -9.63 -4.64 -1.05
N LEU A 24 -8.72 -5.10 -0.19
CA LEU A 24 -8.70 -6.49 0.25
C LEU A 24 -9.95 -6.86 1.06
N GLN A 25 -10.50 -5.92 1.84
CA GLN A 25 -11.77 -6.09 2.54
C GLN A 25 -12.94 -6.12 1.57
N LYS A 26 -12.92 -5.37 0.48
CA LYS A 26 -13.95 -5.41 -0.56
C LYS A 26 -14.00 -6.76 -1.29
N VAL A 27 -12.85 -7.31 -1.65
CA VAL A 27 -12.79 -8.52 -2.49
C VAL A 27 -12.79 -9.83 -1.70
N HIS A 28 -12.43 -9.81 -0.41
CA HIS A 28 -12.38 -10.96 0.48
C HIS A 28 -11.58 -12.19 -0.03
N GLN A 29 -10.72 -12.01 -1.03
CA GLN A 29 -9.93 -13.07 -1.67
C GLN A 29 -8.46 -12.68 -1.77
N PRO A 30 -7.55 -13.65 -1.97
CA PRO A 30 -6.14 -13.37 -2.23
C PRO A 30 -5.96 -12.60 -3.54
N VAL A 31 -5.03 -11.64 -3.53
CA VAL A 31 -4.78 -10.68 -4.61
C VAL A 31 -3.31 -10.69 -4.99
N THR A 32 -3.06 -10.67 -6.31
CA THR A 32 -1.71 -10.50 -6.85
C THR A 32 -1.29 -9.02 -6.85
N ARG A 33 0.02 -8.77 -6.79
CA ARG A 33 0.53 -7.39 -6.86
C ARG A 33 0.10 -6.62 -8.13
N PRO A 34 0.07 -7.21 -9.34
CA PRO A 34 -0.47 -6.53 -10.52
C PRO A 34 -1.95 -6.15 -10.39
N GLN A 35 -2.80 -7.04 -9.87
CA GLN A 35 -4.23 -6.73 -9.64
C GLN A 35 -4.39 -5.57 -8.66
N MET A 36 -3.58 -5.55 -7.59
CA MET A 36 -3.59 -4.47 -6.60
C MET A 36 -3.17 -3.13 -7.19
N ILE A 37 -2.08 -3.10 -7.96
CA ILE A 37 -1.62 -1.88 -8.65
C ILE A 37 -2.69 -1.39 -9.62
N ASN A 38 -3.28 -2.30 -10.40
CA ASN A 38 -4.34 -1.94 -11.35
C ASN A 38 -5.54 -1.35 -10.64
N TYR A 39 -6.02 -1.97 -9.56
CA TYR A 39 -7.11 -1.45 -8.75
C TYR A 39 -6.81 -0.04 -8.23
N LEU A 40 -5.64 0.16 -7.63
CA LEU A 40 -5.26 1.46 -7.07
C LEU A 40 -5.30 2.57 -8.12
N ILE A 41 -4.74 2.33 -9.31
CA ILE A 41 -4.69 3.36 -10.36
C ILE A 41 -6.08 3.64 -10.96
N THR A 42 -6.93 2.61 -11.08
CA THR A 42 -8.21 2.73 -11.77
C THR A 42 -9.37 3.18 -10.87
N ASN A 43 -9.27 2.95 -9.56
CA ASN A 43 -10.39 3.15 -8.63
C ASN A 43 -10.10 4.17 -7.53
N VAL A 44 -8.85 4.57 -7.32
CA VAL A 44 -8.50 5.56 -6.28
C VAL A 44 -8.30 6.92 -6.93
N GLU A 45 -9.31 7.78 -6.80
CA GLU A 45 -9.42 9.08 -7.46
C GLU A 45 -8.18 9.97 -7.30
N ASN A 46 -7.51 9.92 -6.15
CA ASN A 46 -6.36 10.76 -5.88
C ASN A 46 -5.03 10.23 -6.45
N ILE A 47 -5.00 9.02 -7.01
CA ILE A 47 -3.82 8.44 -7.64
C ILE A 47 -3.77 8.93 -9.10
N PRO A 48 -2.69 9.59 -9.52
CA PRO A 48 -2.63 10.20 -10.85
C PRO A 48 -2.49 9.12 -11.94
N ASN A 49 -3.03 9.41 -13.14
CA ASN A 49 -2.96 8.51 -14.29
C ASN A 49 -1.52 8.16 -14.70
N ASP A 50 -0.56 9.05 -14.44
CA ASP A 50 0.86 8.85 -14.72
C ASP A 50 1.63 8.21 -13.56
N ALA A 51 0.95 7.64 -12.56
CA ALA A 51 1.59 6.99 -11.40
C ALA A 51 2.62 5.91 -11.80
N LEU A 52 2.45 5.27 -12.95
CA LEU A 52 3.39 4.27 -13.47
C LEU A 52 4.60 4.84 -14.24
N LYS A 53 4.78 6.16 -14.25
CA LYS A 53 5.92 6.80 -14.90
C LYS A 53 7.25 6.28 -14.35
N ILE A 54 8.17 5.97 -15.28
CA ILE A 54 9.52 5.55 -14.95
C ILE A 54 10.37 6.79 -14.69
N VAL A 55 11.18 6.75 -13.63
CA VAL A 55 12.13 7.79 -13.23
C VAL A 55 13.52 7.18 -13.09
N ILE A 56 14.56 7.95 -13.36
CA ILE A 56 15.96 7.53 -13.15
C ILE A 56 16.38 7.89 -11.73
N SER A 57 16.85 6.91 -10.97
CA SER A 57 17.41 7.13 -9.64
C SER A 57 18.68 7.98 -9.71
N LYS A 58 18.74 9.07 -8.93
CA LYS A 58 19.97 9.89 -8.84
C LYS A 58 21.14 9.10 -8.26
N LYS A 59 20.88 8.19 -7.30
CA LYS A 59 21.91 7.42 -6.59
C LYS A 59 22.45 6.25 -7.41
N THR A 60 21.57 5.48 -8.04
CA THR A 60 21.97 4.23 -8.74
C THR A 60 22.00 4.38 -10.25
N ARG A 61 21.53 5.50 -10.80
CA ARG A 61 21.33 5.75 -12.24
C ARG A 61 20.44 4.70 -12.94
N ARG A 62 19.73 3.87 -12.18
CA ARG A 62 18.82 2.84 -12.72
C ARG A 62 17.39 3.36 -12.84
N PRO A 63 16.64 2.95 -13.87
CA PRO A 63 15.22 3.27 -13.99
C PRO A 63 14.42 2.54 -12.89
N TYR A 64 13.41 3.21 -12.35
CA TYR A 64 12.47 2.63 -11.39
C TYR A 64 11.10 3.31 -11.50
N GLN A 65 10.07 2.69 -10.92
CA GLN A 65 8.71 3.24 -10.86
C GLN A 65 8.41 3.64 -9.40
N PRO A 66 8.44 4.95 -9.05
CA PRO A 66 8.26 5.40 -7.68
C PRO A 66 6.99 4.87 -7.01
N PHE A 67 5.87 4.90 -7.72
CA PHE A 67 4.60 4.40 -7.22
C PHE A 67 4.64 2.92 -6.84
N LYS A 68 5.20 2.06 -7.72
CA LYS A 68 5.35 0.63 -7.42
C LYS A 68 6.21 0.40 -6.18
N ASN A 69 7.24 1.22 -5.97
CA ASN A 69 8.04 1.14 -4.75
C ASN A 69 7.24 1.51 -3.51
N ARG A 70 6.43 2.56 -3.57
CA ARG A 70 5.55 2.95 -2.46
C ARG A 70 4.51 1.88 -2.12
N VAL A 71 3.90 1.26 -3.13
CA VAL A 71 3.02 0.09 -2.92
C VAL A 71 3.77 -1.06 -2.24
N SER A 72 5.03 -1.32 -2.61
CA SER A 72 5.85 -2.34 -1.94
C SER A 72 6.16 -2.00 -0.48
N PHE A 73 6.42 -0.73 -0.17
CA PHE A 73 6.63 -0.28 1.20
C PHE A 73 5.35 -0.43 2.03
N ALA A 74 4.21 0.06 1.54
CA ALA A 74 2.90 -0.11 2.18
C ALA A 74 2.57 -1.59 2.45
N LEU A 75 2.78 -2.47 1.46
CA LEU A 75 2.62 -3.92 1.63
C LEU A 75 3.60 -4.54 2.63
N THR A 76 4.74 -3.91 2.87
CA THR A 76 5.71 -4.39 3.86
C THR A 76 5.31 -3.92 5.25
N SER A 77 4.91 -2.66 5.39
CA SER A 77 4.34 -2.09 6.61
C SER A 77 3.13 -2.89 7.10
N LEU A 78 2.13 -3.12 6.24
CA LEU A 78 0.93 -3.90 6.59
C LEU A 78 1.26 -5.34 6.99
N TYR A 79 2.26 -5.95 6.34
CA TYR A 79 2.70 -7.31 6.68
C TYR A 79 3.37 -7.34 8.07
N LYS A 80 4.27 -6.40 8.35
CA LYS A 80 4.91 -6.24 9.66
C LYS A 80 3.89 -5.94 10.77
N ALA A 81 2.86 -5.16 10.46
CA ALA A 81 1.72 -4.87 11.33
C ALA A 81 0.78 -6.08 11.55
N LYS A 82 1.05 -7.22 10.89
CA LYS A 82 0.21 -8.43 10.90
C LYS A 82 -1.22 -8.17 10.40
N LEU A 83 -1.43 -7.14 9.58
CA LEU A 83 -2.72 -6.80 8.97
C LEU A 83 -2.97 -7.59 7.68
N ILE A 84 -1.91 -7.96 6.98
CA ILE A 84 -1.96 -8.85 5.82
C ILE A 84 -1.02 -10.04 6.01
N LYS A 85 -1.23 -11.09 5.23
CA LYS A 85 -0.31 -12.23 5.11
C LYS A 85 0.00 -12.52 3.64
N ARG A 86 1.07 -13.26 3.42
CA ARG A 86 1.58 -13.65 2.10
C ARG A 86 1.60 -15.18 2.03
N PRO A 87 0.50 -15.84 1.63
CA PRO A 87 0.40 -17.29 1.63
C PRO A 87 1.36 -17.93 0.62
N SER A 88 1.69 -17.22 -0.46
CA SER A 88 2.68 -17.62 -1.46
C SER A 88 3.33 -16.39 -2.08
N ARG A 89 4.40 -16.60 -2.85
CA ARG A 89 5.16 -15.52 -3.49
C ARG A 89 4.24 -14.70 -4.41
N GLY A 90 4.17 -13.40 -4.16
CA GLY A 90 3.41 -12.45 -4.98
C GLY A 90 1.91 -12.39 -4.69
N ILE A 91 1.41 -13.19 -3.74
CA ILE A 91 0.02 -13.20 -3.29
C ILE A 91 -0.11 -12.50 -1.94
N THR A 92 -1.14 -11.67 -1.81
CA THR A 92 -1.46 -10.94 -0.58
C THR A 92 -2.92 -11.17 -0.20
N GLU A 93 -3.20 -11.41 1.07
CA GLU A 93 -4.56 -11.54 1.60
C GLU A 93 -4.64 -10.94 3.02
N LEU A 94 -5.85 -10.68 3.51
CA LEU A 94 -6.06 -10.20 4.88
C LEU A 94 -5.70 -11.28 5.92
N SER A 95 -5.05 -10.85 6.98
CA SER A 95 -4.96 -11.65 8.21
C SER A 95 -6.29 -11.60 8.99
N LYS A 96 -6.38 -12.36 10.09
CA LYS A 96 -7.53 -12.27 11.01
C LYS A 96 -7.68 -10.84 11.58
N LEU A 97 -6.56 -10.19 11.91
CA LEU A 97 -6.56 -8.80 12.39
C LEU A 97 -7.01 -7.82 11.30
N GLY A 98 -6.48 -7.97 10.07
CA GLY A 98 -6.84 -7.08 8.95
C GLY A 98 -8.29 -7.22 8.48
N LYS A 99 -8.93 -8.37 8.68
CA LYS A 99 -10.37 -8.53 8.43
C LYS A 99 -11.24 -7.70 9.37
N ASN A 100 -10.77 -7.47 10.60
CA ASN A 100 -11.57 -6.86 11.67
C ASN A 100 -11.20 -5.39 11.94
N VAL A 101 -10.14 -4.87 11.31
CA VAL A 101 -9.76 -3.47 11.47
C VAL A 101 -10.70 -2.57 10.69
N ASN A 102 -11.08 -1.43 11.27
CA ASN A 102 -11.81 -0.38 10.56
C ASN A 102 -10.82 0.49 9.76
N PRO A 103 -10.85 0.50 8.42
CA PRO A 103 -9.96 1.33 7.59
C PRO A 103 -10.10 2.84 7.82
N ASN A 104 -11.23 3.29 8.37
CA ASN A 104 -11.45 4.71 8.68
C ASN A 104 -10.74 5.12 9.97
N ASN A 105 -10.32 4.18 10.81
CA ASN A 105 -9.48 4.47 11.98
C ASN A 105 -8.00 4.50 11.59
N THR A 106 -7.63 5.52 10.83
CA THR A 106 -6.28 5.70 10.28
C THR A 106 -5.22 5.80 11.36
N LYS A 107 -5.54 6.44 12.50
CA LYS A 107 -4.63 6.53 13.66
C LYS A 107 -4.29 5.14 14.21
N TYR A 108 -5.29 4.28 14.41
CA TYR A 108 -5.07 2.93 14.90
C TYR A 108 -4.22 2.09 13.94
N ILE A 109 -4.45 2.21 12.63
CA ILE A 109 -3.66 1.51 11.62
C ILE A 109 -2.21 2.00 11.64
N HIS A 110 -2.01 3.31 11.70
CA HIS A 110 -0.67 3.90 11.81
C HIS A 110 0.06 3.41 13.07
N ASP A 111 -0.61 3.36 14.22
CA ASP A 111 -0.02 2.84 15.46
C ASP A 111 0.40 1.36 15.34
N LEU A 112 -0.40 0.53 14.65
CA LEU A 112 -0.05 -0.87 14.37
C LEU A 112 1.18 -0.98 13.45
N VAL A 113 1.24 -0.15 12.41
CA VAL A 113 2.37 -0.10 11.47
C VAL A 113 3.65 0.32 12.20
N MET A 114 3.59 1.40 12.98
CA MET A 114 4.73 1.88 13.75
C MET A 114 5.22 0.85 14.77
N LYS A 115 4.32 0.10 15.41
CA LYS A 115 4.68 -1.04 16.27
C LYS A 115 5.39 -2.15 15.48
N GLY A 116 4.90 -2.49 14.29
CA GLY A 116 5.50 -3.52 13.43
C GLY A 116 6.93 -3.20 12.96
N TRP A 117 7.30 -1.91 12.90
CA TRP A 117 8.65 -1.47 12.52
C TRP A 117 9.65 -1.40 13.68
N LYS A 118 9.20 -1.44 14.93
CA LYS A 118 10.05 -1.44 16.14
C LYS A 118 10.58 -2.83 16.52
N ILE A 119 10.23 -3.86 15.76
CA ILE A 119 10.59 -5.27 15.97
C ILE A 119 11.85 -5.60 15.18
#